data_AF-A0A1F8PCE7-F1
#
_entry.id   AF-A0A1F8PCE7-F1
#
_cell.length_a   1.000
_cell.length_b   1.000
_cell.length_c   1.000
_cell.angle_alpha   90.00
_cell.angle_beta   90.00
_cell.angle_gamma   90.00
#
_symmetry.space_group_name_H-M   'P 1'
#
loop_
_entity.id
_entity.type
_entity.pdbx_description
1 polymer ?
#
loop_
_entity_poly.entity_id
_entity_poly.type
_entity_poly.pdbx_seq_one_letter_code
_entity_poly.pdbx_strand_id
1 'polypeptide(L)'
;MNVTNSLSKSRGIENLLLRIISIFNRFGITSKKFEYFLNRYSDVTAGLGCVPTFAITAVTLARHPKVVKELSQKGVEFAVHGYIHTDHKVLSVSELNRHFKKAINTFQKCQVPFQGFRMPFLRINGGTLDILSSLGFRYDSSHVVHWNVVNQADYPRQAWSQYERVLDFYSSRQAQQKLALPRLTDGLVEIPVSIPDDEILIDRLGVKDNEKITGVWQSILQKTYDRGELFTVQLHPERTVLCEKALVALLHQAREYQPSVWVATLGQITEWWQERAKFSFEINAEGGGRYRVKASCSERATILFKNCQPNVADSKWSGSYSSISARDFVLESPSRPVIGVSPDSSVAAVSFLKSEGFVVERSHRADGYGIYLNNLAQFTEAEERPLSEAIDKSAAPLLRYWRWPDRAGSALSITGDIDSITLIDFVLRIFENFVQNMRN
;
A
#
# COMPACT_ATOMS: atom_id res chain seq x y z
N MET A 1 -20.74 5.06 20.56
CA MET A 1 -21.60 6.04 19.85
C MET A 1 -21.86 5.51 18.43
N ASN A 2 -23.11 5.17 18.12
CA ASN A 2 -23.49 4.45 16.89
C ASN A 2 -23.00 5.12 15.59
N VAL A 3 -22.38 4.34 14.71
CA VAL A 3 -22.01 4.73 13.32
C VAL A 3 -23.25 5.14 12.51
N THR A 4 -24.42 4.60 12.85
CA THR A 4 -25.71 5.03 12.29
C THR A 4 -26.21 6.36 12.87
N ASN A 5 -25.78 6.78 14.08
CA ASN A 5 -26.22 8.06 14.69
C ASN A 5 -25.30 9.25 14.41
N SER A 6 -24.01 9.06 14.10
CA SER A 6 -23.17 10.21 13.70
C SER A 6 -23.39 10.62 12.25
N LEU A 7 -23.94 9.73 11.41
CA LEU A 7 -24.27 10.01 10.01
C LEU A 7 -25.74 10.37 9.75
N SER A 8 -26.65 10.09 10.68
CA SER A 8 -28.09 10.36 10.53
C SER A 8 -28.57 11.72 11.06
N LYS A 9 -27.82 12.36 11.96
CA LYS A 9 -28.30 13.57 12.67
C LYS A 9 -28.19 14.90 11.91
N SER A 10 -28.06 14.91 10.57
CA SER A 10 -27.99 16.19 9.83
C SER A 10 -28.56 16.22 8.41
N ARG A 11 -29.36 15.24 7.95
CA ARG A 11 -29.55 15.07 6.50
C ARG A 11 -31.02 14.96 6.10
N GLY A 12 -31.50 15.98 5.38
CA GLY A 12 -32.83 16.06 4.80
C GLY A 12 -33.15 14.92 3.82
N ILE A 13 -34.45 14.75 3.56
CA ILE A 13 -35.08 13.64 2.83
C ILE A 13 -34.51 13.46 1.41
N GLU A 14 -34.12 14.53 0.72
CA GLU A 14 -33.53 14.48 -0.63
C GLU A 14 -32.21 13.69 -0.68
N ASN A 15 -31.35 13.84 0.34
CA ASN A 15 -30.07 13.12 0.40
C ASN A 15 -30.24 11.62 0.71
N LEU A 16 -31.36 11.24 1.34
CA LEU A 16 -31.71 9.84 1.57
C LEU A 16 -32.19 9.18 0.26
N LEU A 17 -33.06 9.87 -0.50
CA LEU A 17 -33.56 9.38 -1.79
C LEU A 17 -32.43 9.24 -2.82
N LEU A 18 -31.53 10.22 -2.92
CA LEU A 18 -30.37 10.14 -3.82
C LEU A 18 -29.42 8.97 -3.45
N ARG A 19 -29.27 8.66 -2.14
CA ARG A 19 -28.51 7.49 -1.70
C ARG A 19 -29.17 6.18 -2.06
N ILE A 20 -30.49 6.07 -1.88
CA ILE A 20 -31.26 4.88 -2.28
C ILE A 20 -31.12 4.66 -3.79
N ILE A 21 -31.34 5.71 -4.60
CA ILE A 21 -31.17 5.65 -6.06
C ILE A 21 -29.73 5.26 -6.43
N SER A 22 -28.72 5.81 -5.75
CA SER A 22 -27.32 5.44 -5.97
C SER A 22 -27.05 3.95 -5.69
N ILE A 23 -27.66 3.37 -4.66
CA ILE A 23 -27.51 1.93 -4.33
C ILE A 23 -28.13 1.05 -5.43
N PHE A 24 -29.33 1.37 -5.92
CA PHE A 24 -29.95 0.65 -7.04
C PHE A 24 -29.18 0.83 -8.36
N ASN A 25 -28.50 1.97 -8.53
CA ASN A 25 -27.61 2.20 -9.65
C ASN A 25 -26.30 1.41 -9.56
N ARG A 26 -25.86 1.00 -8.35
CA ARG A 26 -24.67 0.17 -8.15
C ARG A 26 -24.98 -1.33 -8.25
N PHE A 27 -26.08 -1.77 -7.64
CA PHE A 27 -26.39 -3.20 -7.50
C PHE A 27 -27.68 -3.60 -8.23
N GLY A 28 -27.64 -4.78 -8.86
CA GLY A 28 -28.83 -5.43 -9.40
C GLY A 28 -29.50 -6.34 -8.38
N ILE A 29 -30.72 -6.79 -8.69
CA ILE A 29 -31.38 -7.87 -7.94
C ILE A 29 -30.57 -9.18 -8.09
N THR A 30 -30.00 -9.41 -9.27
CA THR A 30 -29.09 -10.53 -9.56
C THR A 30 -27.64 -10.05 -9.62
N SER A 31 -26.69 -11.00 -9.54
CA SER A 31 -25.25 -10.74 -9.57
C SER A 31 -24.74 -10.24 -10.92
N LYS A 32 -25.49 -10.46 -12.02
CA LYS A 32 -25.06 -10.17 -13.41
C LYS A 32 -24.46 -8.78 -13.61
N LYS A 33 -25.04 -7.75 -12.99
CA LYS A 33 -24.56 -6.37 -13.12
C LYS A 33 -23.19 -6.18 -12.47
N PHE A 34 -22.99 -6.74 -11.29
CA PHE A 34 -21.73 -6.62 -10.58
C PHE A 34 -20.66 -7.56 -11.16
N GLU A 35 -21.06 -8.73 -11.64
CA GLU A 35 -20.19 -9.61 -12.45
C GLU A 35 -19.67 -8.90 -13.70
N TYR A 36 -20.52 -8.12 -14.39
CA TYR A 36 -20.08 -7.30 -15.53
C TYR A 36 -19.01 -6.29 -15.09
N PHE A 37 -19.20 -5.60 -13.97
CA PHE A 37 -18.21 -4.66 -13.45
C PHE A 37 -16.89 -5.33 -13.06
N LEU A 38 -16.94 -6.48 -12.37
CA LEU A 38 -15.74 -7.24 -12.00
C LEU A 38 -14.97 -7.75 -13.22
N ASN A 39 -15.68 -8.31 -14.20
CA ASN A 39 -15.05 -8.77 -15.44
C ASN A 39 -14.47 -7.59 -16.22
N ARG A 40 -15.20 -6.47 -16.33
CA ARG A 40 -14.69 -5.28 -17.02
C ARG A 40 -13.42 -4.75 -16.36
N TYR A 41 -13.36 -4.73 -15.03
CA TYR A 41 -12.16 -4.32 -14.29
C TYR A 41 -11.01 -5.26 -14.64
N SER A 42 -11.20 -6.57 -14.44
CA SER A 42 -10.20 -7.59 -14.73
C SER A 42 -9.70 -7.52 -16.18
N ASP A 43 -10.59 -7.35 -17.15
CA ASP A 43 -10.26 -7.31 -18.58
C ASP A 43 -9.46 -6.06 -18.94
N VAL A 44 -9.83 -4.89 -18.41
CA VAL A 44 -9.10 -3.62 -18.62
C VAL A 44 -7.69 -3.71 -18.05
N THR A 45 -7.53 -4.21 -16.82
CA THR A 45 -6.20 -4.38 -16.21
C THR A 45 -5.38 -5.43 -16.95
N ALA A 46 -5.98 -6.56 -17.34
CA ALA A 46 -5.27 -7.64 -18.05
C ALA A 46 -4.81 -7.20 -19.44
N GLY A 47 -5.62 -6.44 -20.18
CA GLY A 47 -5.22 -5.83 -21.45
C GLY A 47 -4.02 -4.88 -21.34
N LEU A 48 -3.77 -4.38 -20.13
CA LEU A 48 -2.61 -3.56 -19.78
C LEU A 48 -1.57 -4.35 -18.95
N GLY A 49 -1.57 -5.68 -19.03
CA GLY A 49 -0.55 -6.54 -18.43
C GLY A 49 -0.51 -6.48 -16.90
N CYS A 50 -1.62 -6.10 -16.27
CA CYS A 50 -1.75 -5.93 -14.83
C CYS A 50 -2.79 -6.90 -14.27
N VAL A 51 -2.62 -7.29 -13.01
CA VAL A 51 -3.57 -8.12 -12.28
C VAL A 51 -4.03 -7.33 -11.04
N PRO A 52 -5.35 -7.17 -10.81
CA PRO A 52 -5.83 -6.47 -9.63
C PRO A 52 -5.86 -7.37 -8.40
N THR A 53 -5.85 -6.74 -7.22
CA THR A 53 -6.16 -7.41 -5.95
C THR A 53 -7.53 -6.96 -5.45
N PHE A 54 -8.46 -7.90 -5.24
CA PHE A 54 -9.76 -7.61 -4.65
C PHE A 54 -9.86 -8.07 -3.21
N ALA A 55 -10.14 -7.15 -2.28
CA ALA A 55 -10.48 -7.50 -0.92
C ALA A 55 -11.99 -7.79 -0.84
N ILE A 56 -12.39 -9.00 -0.45
CA ILE A 56 -13.80 -9.40 -0.39
C ILE A 56 -14.21 -9.87 1.01
N THR A 57 -15.38 -9.44 1.45
CA THR A 57 -15.94 -9.91 2.73
C THR A 57 -16.28 -11.40 2.63
N ALA A 58 -16.01 -12.15 3.69
CA ALA A 58 -16.22 -13.60 3.65
C ALA A 58 -17.68 -13.98 3.42
N VAL A 59 -18.65 -13.22 3.97
CA VAL A 59 -20.08 -13.49 3.72
C VAL A 59 -20.46 -13.30 2.25
N THR A 60 -19.92 -12.29 1.57
CA THR A 60 -20.19 -12.07 0.15
C THR A 60 -19.53 -13.15 -0.71
N LEU A 61 -18.31 -13.58 -0.36
CA LEU A 61 -17.69 -14.76 -0.98
C LEU A 61 -18.55 -16.02 -0.83
N ALA A 62 -19.05 -16.30 0.38
CA ALA A 62 -19.87 -17.49 0.65
C ALA A 62 -21.15 -17.54 -0.20
N ARG A 63 -21.72 -16.39 -0.53
CA ARG A 63 -22.93 -16.28 -1.36
C ARG A 63 -22.66 -16.41 -2.84
N HIS A 64 -21.49 -15.94 -3.29
CA HIS A 64 -21.13 -15.89 -4.72
C HIS A 64 -19.80 -16.60 -5.03
N PRO A 65 -19.58 -17.85 -4.56
CA PRO A 65 -18.27 -18.50 -4.67
C PRO A 65 -17.88 -18.77 -6.12
N LYS A 66 -18.85 -19.00 -7.02
CA LYS A 66 -18.59 -19.27 -8.44
C LYS A 66 -17.92 -18.08 -9.13
N VAL A 67 -18.47 -16.88 -8.98
CA VAL A 67 -17.94 -15.64 -9.58
C VAL A 67 -16.51 -15.38 -9.11
N VAL A 68 -16.26 -15.54 -7.82
CA VAL A 68 -14.93 -15.30 -7.23
C VAL A 68 -13.93 -16.35 -7.71
N LYS A 69 -14.31 -17.63 -7.74
CA LYS A 69 -13.46 -18.71 -8.28
C LYS A 69 -13.08 -18.48 -9.73
N GLU A 70 -14.03 -18.08 -10.57
CA GLU A 70 -13.78 -17.82 -11.99
C GLU A 70 -12.75 -16.70 -12.18
N LEU A 71 -12.85 -15.60 -11.42
CA LEU A 71 -11.86 -14.51 -11.45
C LEU A 71 -10.51 -14.95 -10.88
N SER A 72 -10.50 -15.74 -9.80
CA SER A 72 -9.26 -16.25 -9.21
C SER A 72 -8.52 -17.17 -10.19
N GLN A 73 -9.24 -17.99 -10.96
CA GLN A 73 -8.68 -18.83 -12.02
C GLN A 73 -8.10 -18.02 -13.20
N LYS A 74 -8.59 -16.78 -13.42
CA LYS A 74 -7.99 -15.82 -14.37
C LYS A 74 -6.75 -15.11 -13.79
N GLY A 75 -6.34 -15.43 -12.57
CA GLY A 75 -5.17 -14.88 -11.91
C GLY A 75 -5.43 -13.71 -10.98
N VAL A 76 -6.67 -13.21 -10.87
CA VAL A 76 -7.04 -12.12 -9.95
C VAL A 76 -6.72 -12.53 -8.50
N GLU A 77 -6.01 -11.66 -7.77
CA GLU A 77 -5.71 -11.91 -6.37
C GLU A 77 -6.93 -11.57 -5.50
N PHE A 78 -7.23 -12.42 -4.51
CA PHE A 78 -8.21 -12.11 -3.47
C PHE A 78 -7.56 -11.97 -2.09
N ALA A 79 -8.00 -10.93 -1.37
CA ALA A 79 -7.67 -10.68 0.03
C ALA A 79 -8.91 -10.79 0.90
N VAL A 80 -8.73 -11.10 2.18
CA VAL A 80 -9.83 -11.17 3.15
C VAL A 80 -10.22 -9.76 3.59
N HIS A 81 -11.48 -9.38 3.40
CA HIS A 81 -12.02 -8.08 3.84
C HIS A 81 -12.89 -8.19 5.09
N GLY A 82 -12.41 -8.92 6.09
CA GLY A 82 -13.20 -9.30 7.26
C GLY A 82 -14.28 -10.35 7.00
N TYR A 83 -14.95 -10.80 8.06
CA TYR A 83 -16.05 -11.76 7.93
C TYR A 83 -17.31 -11.09 7.37
N ILE A 84 -17.69 -9.96 7.97
CA ILE A 84 -18.75 -9.03 7.55
C ILE A 84 -18.18 -7.62 7.44
N HIS A 85 -18.81 -6.73 6.70
CA HIS A 85 -18.37 -5.33 6.63
C HIS A 85 -18.85 -4.52 7.85
N THR A 86 -18.19 -4.72 8.99
CA THR A 86 -18.42 -3.99 10.25
C THR A 86 -17.19 -3.19 10.67
N ASP A 87 -17.35 -2.23 11.57
CA ASP A 87 -16.23 -1.48 12.16
C ASP A 87 -15.48 -2.38 13.15
N HIS A 88 -14.41 -3.02 12.70
CA HIS A 88 -13.65 -3.96 13.52
C HIS A 88 -12.91 -3.27 14.68
N LYS A 89 -12.76 -1.94 14.62
CA LYS A 89 -12.14 -1.15 15.68
C LYS A 89 -12.90 -1.22 17.01
N VAL A 90 -14.22 -1.45 16.97
CA VAL A 90 -15.06 -1.51 18.18
C VAL A 90 -15.21 -2.93 18.75
N LEU A 91 -14.62 -3.95 18.11
CA LEU A 91 -14.66 -5.33 18.58
C LEU A 91 -13.54 -5.58 19.60
N SER A 92 -13.81 -6.46 20.56
CA SER A 92 -12.78 -6.98 21.46
C SER A 92 -11.78 -7.87 20.70
N VAL A 93 -10.59 -8.07 21.26
CA VAL A 93 -9.52 -8.92 20.67
C VAL A 93 -10.02 -10.34 20.41
N SER A 94 -10.80 -10.92 21.32
CA SER A 94 -11.34 -12.28 21.18
C SER A 94 -12.38 -12.37 20.05
N GLU A 95 -13.23 -11.36 19.90
CA GLU A 95 -14.21 -11.28 18.81
C GLU A 95 -13.54 -11.06 17.47
N LEU A 96 -12.51 -10.21 17.43
CA LEU A 96 -11.72 -9.96 16.24
C LEU A 96 -11.06 -11.25 15.73
N ASN A 97 -10.42 -11.99 16.64
CA ASN A 97 -9.84 -13.30 16.34
C ASN A 97 -10.91 -14.30 15.84
N ARG A 98 -12.08 -14.34 16.48
CA ARG A 98 -13.21 -15.18 16.03
C ARG A 98 -13.69 -14.79 14.63
N HIS A 99 -13.77 -13.50 14.31
CA HIS A 99 -14.16 -13.01 12.99
C HIS A 99 -13.14 -13.42 11.93
N PHE A 100 -11.85 -13.24 12.19
CA PHE A 100 -10.80 -13.61 11.25
C PHE A 100 -10.76 -15.12 11.00
N LYS A 101 -10.85 -15.94 12.05
CA LYS A 101 -10.94 -17.41 11.91
C LYS A 101 -12.16 -17.84 11.10
N LYS A 102 -13.31 -17.20 11.27
CA LYS A 102 -14.50 -17.45 10.44
C LYS A 102 -14.28 -17.07 8.99
N ALA A 103 -13.67 -15.92 8.73
CA ALA A 103 -13.35 -15.47 7.38
C ALA A 103 -12.40 -16.46 6.67
N ILE A 104 -11.31 -16.86 7.34
CA ILE A 104 -10.36 -17.88 6.87
C ILE A 104 -11.09 -19.18 6.50
N ASN A 105 -11.90 -19.72 7.42
CA ASN A 105 -12.65 -20.95 7.18
C ASN A 105 -13.58 -20.84 5.96
N THR A 106 -14.21 -19.68 5.76
CA THR A 106 -15.05 -19.44 4.58
C THR A 106 -14.23 -19.45 3.30
N PHE A 107 -13.10 -18.74 3.25
CA PHE A 107 -12.21 -18.76 2.08
C PHE A 107 -11.72 -20.17 1.74
N GLN A 108 -11.32 -20.94 2.77
CA GLN A 108 -10.90 -22.33 2.62
C GLN A 108 -12.03 -23.23 2.07
N LYS A 109 -13.24 -23.12 2.62
CA LYS A 109 -14.42 -23.86 2.12
C LYS A 109 -14.77 -23.49 0.69
N CYS A 110 -14.66 -22.21 0.37
CA CYS A 110 -14.86 -21.70 -0.98
C CYS A 110 -13.64 -21.98 -1.89
N GLN A 111 -12.57 -22.60 -1.40
CA GLN A 111 -11.35 -22.91 -2.19
C GLN A 111 -10.82 -21.70 -2.97
N VAL A 112 -10.89 -20.51 -2.37
CA VAL A 112 -10.32 -19.28 -2.94
C VAL A 112 -9.00 -19.02 -2.22
N PRO A 113 -7.86 -18.97 -2.93
CA PRO A 113 -6.58 -18.64 -2.32
C PRO A 113 -6.61 -17.20 -1.80
N PHE A 114 -5.97 -17.00 -0.66
CA PHE A 114 -5.79 -15.67 -0.06
C PHE A 114 -4.44 -15.64 0.64
N GLN A 115 -3.83 -14.45 0.67
CA GLN A 115 -2.55 -14.24 1.36
C GLN A 115 -2.60 -13.08 2.34
N GLY A 116 -3.49 -12.12 2.14
CA GLY A 116 -3.55 -10.93 2.97
C GLY A 116 -4.96 -10.50 3.34
N PHE A 117 -4.98 -9.39 4.06
CA PHE A 117 -6.14 -8.85 4.72
C PHE A 117 -6.29 -7.36 4.41
N ARG A 118 -7.52 -6.86 4.35
CA ARG A 118 -7.84 -5.43 4.36
C ARG A 118 -9.00 -5.22 5.31
N MET A 119 -8.87 -4.29 6.24
CA MET A 119 -9.93 -3.95 7.17
C MET A 119 -11.08 -3.26 6.45
N PRO A 120 -12.34 -3.68 6.71
CA PRO A 120 -13.49 -2.84 6.45
C PRO A 120 -13.25 -1.43 6.99
N PHE A 121 -13.57 -0.43 6.18
CA PHE A 121 -13.35 0.99 6.47
C PHE A 121 -11.87 1.40 6.67
N LEU A 122 -10.89 0.54 6.41
CA LEU A 122 -9.45 0.82 6.59
C LEU A 122 -9.10 1.19 8.05
N ARG A 123 -9.84 0.66 9.03
CA ARG A 123 -9.64 1.00 10.46
C ARG A 123 -9.02 -0.15 11.22
N ILE A 124 -7.81 0.08 11.71
CA ILE A 124 -7.03 -0.84 12.54
C ILE A 124 -7.23 -0.48 14.03
N ASN A 125 -7.19 -1.48 14.93
CA ASN A 125 -7.06 -1.29 16.38
C ASN A 125 -5.73 -1.86 16.92
N GLY A 126 -5.40 -1.51 18.16
CA GLY A 126 -4.24 -2.09 18.85
C GLY A 126 -4.42 -3.61 19.01
N GLY A 127 -3.44 -4.40 18.55
CA GLY A 127 -3.47 -5.86 18.57
C GLY A 127 -4.00 -6.52 17.29
N THR A 128 -4.54 -5.77 16.32
CA THR A 128 -4.96 -6.33 15.02
C THR A 128 -3.81 -7.03 14.31
N LEU A 129 -2.66 -6.35 14.18
CA LEU A 129 -1.53 -6.84 13.38
C LEU A 129 -0.96 -8.14 13.99
N ASP A 130 -0.87 -8.21 15.32
CA ASP A 130 -0.43 -9.41 16.03
C ASP A 130 -1.37 -10.59 15.76
N ILE A 131 -2.69 -10.36 15.78
CA ILE A 131 -3.66 -11.40 15.45
C ILE A 131 -3.49 -11.83 13.99
N LEU A 132 -3.40 -10.90 13.04
CA LEU A 132 -3.25 -11.21 11.62
C LEU A 132 -2.00 -12.05 11.37
N SER A 133 -0.86 -11.66 11.95
CA SER A 133 0.39 -12.43 11.88
C SER A 133 0.22 -13.83 12.49
N SER A 134 -0.39 -13.95 13.69
CA SER A 134 -0.62 -15.24 14.35
C SER A 134 -1.54 -16.19 13.58
N LEU A 135 -2.40 -15.66 12.71
CA LEU A 135 -3.31 -16.43 11.85
C LEU A 135 -2.71 -16.76 10.48
N GLY A 136 -1.46 -16.38 10.23
CA GLY A 136 -0.72 -16.71 9.01
C GLY A 136 -1.02 -15.80 7.82
N PHE A 137 -1.61 -14.62 8.02
CA PHE A 137 -1.68 -13.62 6.95
C PHE A 137 -0.26 -13.11 6.64
N ARG A 138 0.05 -12.97 5.35
CA ARG A 138 1.35 -12.45 4.88
C ARG A 138 1.36 -10.93 4.78
N TYR A 139 0.20 -10.31 4.58
CA TYR A 139 0.07 -8.85 4.55
C TYR A 139 -1.24 -8.31 5.11
N ASP A 140 -1.19 -7.04 5.54
CA ASP A 140 -2.33 -6.16 5.75
C ASP A 140 -2.26 -4.97 4.79
N SER A 141 -3.39 -4.53 4.25
CA SER A 141 -3.47 -3.30 3.45
C SER A 141 -4.60 -2.39 3.94
N SER A 142 -4.46 -1.91 5.19
CA SER A 142 -5.46 -1.09 5.86
C SER A 142 -4.96 0.28 6.29
N HIS A 143 -3.65 0.52 6.32
CA HIS A 143 -3.11 1.83 6.71
C HIS A 143 -3.26 2.86 5.58
N VAL A 144 -3.73 4.07 5.89
CA VAL A 144 -4.07 5.09 4.87
C VAL A 144 -3.05 6.23 4.80
N VAL A 145 -2.55 6.49 3.58
CA VAL A 145 -1.74 7.66 3.24
C VAL A 145 -2.57 8.63 2.39
N HIS A 146 -2.67 9.86 2.84
CA HIS A 146 -3.39 10.94 2.17
C HIS A 146 -2.44 11.83 1.38
N TRP A 147 -2.73 11.96 0.08
CA TRP A 147 -2.03 12.82 -0.86
C TRP A 147 -2.78 14.14 -1.05
N ASN A 148 -2.09 15.24 -0.75
CA ASN A 148 -2.63 16.58 -1.02
C ASN A 148 -2.54 16.91 -2.52
N VAL A 149 -3.53 16.43 -3.28
CA VAL A 149 -3.64 16.58 -4.76
C VAL A 149 -4.97 17.17 -5.21
N VAL A 150 -5.82 17.57 -4.28
CA VAL A 150 -7.11 18.25 -4.53
C VAL A 150 -7.11 19.60 -3.81
N ASN A 151 -7.65 20.65 -4.43
CA ASN A 151 -7.67 21.98 -3.84
C ASN A 151 -9.05 22.29 -3.26
N GLN A 152 -9.10 22.79 -2.03
CA GLN A 152 -10.33 23.20 -1.35
C GLN A 152 -11.16 24.19 -2.17
N ALA A 153 -10.51 25.11 -2.90
CA ALA A 153 -11.19 26.12 -3.71
C ALA A 153 -12.04 25.53 -4.85
N ASP A 154 -11.76 24.29 -5.26
CA ASP A 154 -12.46 23.63 -6.37
C ASP A 154 -13.79 23.00 -5.97
N TYR A 155 -14.12 22.98 -4.66
CA TYR A 155 -15.25 22.24 -4.13
C TYR A 155 -16.17 23.09 -3.24
N PRO A 156 -17.50 22.83 -3.27
CA PRO A 156 -18.41 23.44 -2.32
C PRO A 156 -18.02 23.12 -0.87
N ARG A 157 -18.18 24.10 0.04
CA ARG A 157 -17.85 23.96 1.47
C ARG A 157 -18.45 22.70 2.11
N GLN A 158 -19.67 22.34 1.73
CA GLN A 158 -20.31 21.12 2.24
C GLN A 158 -19.57 19.86 1.80
N ALA A 159 -19.22 19.74 0.52
CA ALA A 159 -18.47 18.60 -0.01
C ALA A 159 -17.10 18.49 0.68
N TRP A 160 -16.39 19.61 0.82
CA TRP A 160 -15.11 19.68 1.53
C TRP A 160 -15.23 19.22 2.99
N SER A 161 -16.27 19.65 3.72
CA SER A 161 -16.49 19.20 5.11
C SER A 161 -16.75 17.69 5.22
N GLN A 162 -17.32 17.06 4.18
CA GLN A 162 -17.50 15.60 4.16
C GLN A 162 -16.18 14.89 3.86
N TYR A 163 -15.34 15.49 3.01
CA TYR A 163 -14.00 15.00 2.74
C TYR A 163 -13.14 15.00 4.01
N GLU A 164 -13.07 16.12 4.74
CA GLU A 164 -12.32 16.24 6.01
C GLU A 164 -12.77 15.17 7.03
N ARG A 165 -14.08 14.95 7.17
CA ARG A 165 -14.61 13.90 8.06
C ARG A 165 -14.16 12.49 7.67
N VAL A 166 -13.99 12.21 6.38
CA VAL A 166 -13.49 10.90 5.92
C VAL A 166 -12.00 10.76 6.22
N LEU A 167 -11.21 11.82 6.04
CA LEU A 167 -9.79 11.81 6.40
C LEU A 167 -9.58 11.47 7.88
N ASP A 168 -10.40 12.05 8.76
CA ASP A 168 -10.41 11.76 10.21
C ASP A 168 -10.88 10.34 10.50
N PHE A 169 -11.95 9.89 9.83
CA PHE A 169 -12.54 8.57 10.04
C PHE A 169 -11.55 7.44 9.71
N TYR A 170 -10.82 7.59 8.60
CA TYR A 170 -9.73 6.68 8.19
C TYR A 170 -8.45 6.86 9.01
N SER A 171 -8.38 7.86 9.90
CA SER A 171 -7.16 8.18 10.65
C SER A 171 -5.96 8.36 9.71
N SER A 172 -6.21 8.99 8.56
CA SER A 172 -5.24 9.11 7.47
C SER A 172 -4.00 9.91 7.87
N ARG A 173 -2.85 9.57 7.29
CA ARG A 173 -1.59 10.28 7.51
C ARG A 173 -1.17 11.00 6.24
N GLN A 174 -0.72 12.25 6.37
CA GLN A 174 -0.29 13.05 5.23
C GLN A 174 0.95 12.43 4.58
N ALA A 175 0.96 12.33 3.24
CA ALA A 175 2.10 11.83 2.47
C ALA A 175 3.34 12.73 2.60
N GLN A 176 3.22 13.95 3.13
CA GLN A 176 4.34 14.82 3.49
C GLN A 176 5.02 14.41 4.79
N GLN A 177 4.40 13.55 5.60
CA GLN A 177 4.91 13.13 6.91
C GLN A 177 5.22 11.63 6.92
N LYS A 178 4.39 10.82 6.25
CA LYS A 178 4.53 9.36 6.21
C LYS A 178 4.95 8.86 4.83
N LEU A 179 5.84 7.88 4.80
CA LEU A 179 6.25 7.19 3.58
C LEU A 179 5.13 6.26 3.10
N ALA A 180 4.76 6.33 1.82
CA ALA A 180 3.89 5.33 1.21
C ALA A 180 4.71 4.11 0.77
N LEU A 181 5.29 3.40 1.74
CA LEU A 181 6.09 2.19 1.52
C LEU A 181 5.58 1.05 2.39
N PRO A 182 5.66 -0.20 1.92
CA PRO A 182 5.35 -1.33 2.76
C PRO A 182 6.35 -1.50 3.92
N ARG A 183 5.86 -1.95 5.07
CA ARG A 183 6.65 -2.20 6.30
C ARG A 183 6.55 -3.67 6.67
N LEU A 184 7.68 -4.31 6.95
CA LEU A 184 7.71 -5.70 7.43
C LEU A 184 7.87 -5.69 8.95
N THR A 185 6.89 -6.24 9.65
CA THR A 185 6.87 -6.38 11.12
C THR A 185 6.48 -7.82 11.46
N ASP A 186 7.37 -8.57 12.13
CA ASP A 186 7.12 -9.94 12.58
C ASP A 186 6.49 -10.86 11.50
N GLY A 187 7.03 -10.80 10.28
CA GLY A 187 6.61 -11.61 9.14
C GLY A 187 5.42 -11.06 8.35
N LEU A 188 4.67 -10.09 8.89
CA LEU A 188 3.55 -9.43 8.24
C LEU A 188 4.02 -8.17 7.49
N VAL A 189 3.65 -8.05 6.21
CA VAL A 189 3.90 -6.84 5.43
C VAL A 189 2.68 -5.92 5.48
N GLU A 190 2.83 -4.71 6.03
CA GLU A 190 1.80 -3.67 5.99
C GLU A 190 1.97 -2.85 4.72
N ILE A 191 0.97 -2.85 3.82
CA ILE A 191 0.99 -2.15 2.53
C ILE A 191 0.03 -0.95 2.57
N PRO A 192 0.52 0.30 2.47
CA PRO A 192 -0.34 1.47 2.60
C PRO A 192 -1.31 1.62 1.42
N VAL A 193 -2.52 2.08 1.70
CA VAL A 193 -3.54 2.49 0.72
C VAL A 193 -3.44 4.01 0.50
N SER A 194 -3.57 4.46 -0.74
CA SER A 194 -3.50 5.89 -1.09
C SER A 194 -4.87 6.50 -1.29
N ILE A 195 -5.10 7.68 -0.70
CA ILE A 195 -6.29 8.50 -0.91
C ILE A 195 -5.91 9.92 -1.39
N PRO A 196 -6.78 10.66 -2.10
CA PRO A 196 -8.19 10.38 -2.39
C PRO A 196 -8.41 9.22 -3.37
N ASP A 197 -9.30 8.29 -2.99
CA ASP A 197 -9.76 7.15 -3.79
C ASP A 197 -11.03 7.51 -4.58
N ASP A 198 -11.60 6.54 -5.29
CA ASP A 198 -12.84 6.73 -6.04
C ASP A 198 -14.04 7.09 -5.13
N GLU A 199 -14.10 6.58 -3.89
CA GLU A 199 -15.15 6.90 -2.92
C GLU A 199 -15.12 8.37 -2.51
N ILE A 200 -13.93 8.86 -2.16
CA ILE A 200 -13.73 10.26 -1.80
C ILE A 200 -14.06 11.15 -2.99
N LEU A 201 -13.51 10.86 -4.17
CA LEU A 201 -13.70 11.71 -5.35
C LEU A 201 -15.17 11.78 -5.74
N ILE A 202 -15.86 10.65 -5.83
CA ILE A 202 -17.22 10.60 -6.37
C ILE A 202 -18.26 10.92 -5.29
N ASP A 203 -18.20 10.28 -4.12
CA ASP A 203 -19.27 10.34 -3.12
C ASP A 203 -19.07 11.44 -2.08
N ARG A 204 -17.84 11.95 -1.88
CA ARG A 204 -17.58 13.05 -0.94
C ARG A 204 -17.39 14.38 -1.64
N LEU A 205 -16.56 14.40 -2.67
CA LEU A 205 -16.24 15.60 -3.44
C LEU A 205 -17.17 15.83 -4.63
N GLY A 206 -18.00 14.84 -5.00
CA GLY A 206 -18.99 14.98 -6.07
C GLY A 206 -18.41 14.99 -7.47
N VAL A 207 -17.18 14.51 -7.66
CA VAL A 207 -16.49 14.46 -8.94
C VAL A 207 -17.10 13.37 -9.82
N LYS A 208 -17.65 13.78 -10.96
CA LYS A 208 -18.13 12.88 -12.03
C LYS A 208 -17.35 13.03 -13.32
N ASP A 209 -16.47 14.02 -13.37
CA ASP A 209 -15.63 14.32 -14.51
C ASP A 209 -14.42 13.37 -14.51
N ASN A 210 -14.34 12.54 -15.55
CA ASN A 210 -13.25 11.59 -15.75
C ASN A 210 -11.89 12.29 -15.87
N GLU A 211 -11.82 13.50 -16.43
CA GLU A 211 -10.56 14.24 -16.54
C GLU A 211 -10.04 14.64 -15.16
N LYS A 212 -10.95 15.05 -14.27
CA LYS A 212 -10.58 15.38 -12.88
C LYS A 212 -10.10 14.15 -12.12
N ILE A 213 -10.78 13.01 -12.24
CA ILE A 213 -10.34 11.75 -11.62
C ILE A 213 -8.96 11.34 -12.17
N THR A 214 -8.77 11.44 -13.49
CA THR A 214 -7.51 11.16 -14.17
C THR A 214 -6.38 12.04 -13.62
N GLY A 215 -6.57 13.36 -13.61
CA GLY A 215 -5.57 14.30 -13.13
C GLY A 215 -5.18 14.08 -11.66
N VAL A 216 -6.13 13.72 -10.80
CA VAL A 216 -5.86 13.37 -9.41
C VAL A 216 -4.98 12.13 -9.31
N TRP A 217 -5.35 11.02 -9.96
CA TRP A 217 -4.59 9.77 -9.88
C TRP A 217 -3.22 9.88 -10.53
N GLN A 218 -3.10 10.55 -11.68
CA GLN A 218 -1.81 10.82 -12.33
C GLN A 218 -0.91 11.71 -11.46
N SER A 219 -1.48 12.66 -10.72
CA SER A 219 -0.73 13.49 -9.76
C SER A 219 -0.21 12.67 -8.59
N ILE A 220 -0.98 11.71 -8.08
CA ILE A 220 -0.51 10.78 -7.03
C ILE A 220 0.62 9.91 -7.60
N LEU A 221 0.43 9.33 -8.79
CA LEU A 221 1.44 8.51 -9.45
C LEU A 221 2.77 9.26 -9.63
N GLN A 222 2.73 10.49 -10.14
CA GLN A 222 3.92 11.32 -10.29
C GLN A 222 4.62 11.54 -8.94
N LYS A 223 3.86 11.89 -7.89
CA LYS A 223 4.45 12.12 -6.55
C LYS A 223 5.05 10.85 -5.96
N THR A 224 4.41 9.69 -6.12
CA THR A 224 4.99 8.41 -5.69
C THR A 224 6.21 8.05 -6.53
N TYR A 225 6.18 8.35 -7.83
CA TYR A 225 7.29 8.09 -8.75
C TYR A 225 8.54 8.88 -8.36
N ASP A 226 8.40 10.20 -8.17
CA ASP A 226 9.50 11.10 -7.80
C ASP A 226 10.18 10.68 -6.49
N ARG A 227 9.43 10.04 -5.59
CA ARG A 227 9.88 9.61 -4.27
C ARG A 227 10.30 8.15 -4.22
N GLY A 228 10.10 7.39 -5.30
CA GLY A 228 10.27 5.94 -5.32
C GLY A 228 9.38 5.22 -4.30
N GLU A 229 8.15 5.68 -4.13
CA GLU A 229 7.11 5.18 -3.21
C GLU A 229 6.06 4.34 -3.96
N LEU A 230 5.12 3.73 -3.22
CA LEU A 230 4.03 2.92 -3.75
C LEU A 230 2.77 3.77 -3.94
N PHE A 231 2.13 3.64 -5.11
CA PHE A 231 0.75 4.03 -5.28
C PHE A 231 -0.16 2.79 -5.21
N THR A 232 -0.89 2.61 -4.11
CA THR A 232 -1.94 1.59 -3.99
C THR A 232 -3.29 2.24 -4.28
N VAL A 233 -3.82 2.03 -5.48
CA VAL A 233 -5.11 2.55 -5.92
C VAL A 233 -6.23 1.74 -5.28
N GLN A 234 -7.24 2.42 -4.75
CA GLN A 234 -8.51 1.83 -4.36
C GLN A 234 -9.58 2.29 -5.35
N LEU A 235 -10.12 1.35 -6.11
CA LEU A 235 -11.23 1.54 -7.04
C LEU A 235 -12.26 0.45 -6.76
N HIS A 236 -13.45 0.84 -6.33
CA HIS A 236 -14.51 -0.10 -6.06
C HIS A 236 -15.08 -0.64 -7.39
N PRO A 237 -15.27 -1.97 -7.54
CA PRO A 237 -15.65 -2.54 -8.83
C PRO A 237 -16.91 -1.93 -9.44
N GLU A 238 -17.93 -1.57 -8.65
CA GLU A 238 -19.15 -0.94 -9.15
C GLU A 238 -18.94 0.42 -9.85
N ARG A 239 -17.77 1.05 -9.68
CA ARG A 239 -17.38 2.31 -10.33
C ARG A 239 -16.40 2.13 -11.48
N THR A 240 -16.04 0.89 -11.83
CA THR A 240 -15.09 0.59 -12.91
C THR A 240 -15.44 1.32 -14.19
N VAL A 241 -16.70 1.27 -14.64
CA VAL A 241 -17.14 1.93 -15.88
C VAL A 241 -17.00 3.45 -15.79
N LEU A 242 -17.28 4.04 -14.63
CA LEU A 242 -17.15 5.48 -14.43
C LEU A 242 -15.68 5.91 -14.42
N CYS A 243 -14.79 5.10 -13.86
CA CYS A 243 -13.37 5.42 -13.68
C CYS A 243 -12.46 4.79 -14.75
N GLU A 244 -13.00 4.11 -15.75
CA GLU A 244 -12.23 3.30 -16.69
C GLU A 244 -11.18 4.14 -17.43
N LYS A 245 -11.57 5.33 -17.89
CA LYS A 245 -10.66 6.25 -18.58
C LYS A 245 -9.50 6.66 -17.67
N ALA A 246 -9.79 6.97 -16.40
CA ALA A 246 -8.76 7.32 -15.43
C ALA A 246 -7.83 6.15 -15.10
N LEU A 247 -8.36 4.93 -14.97
CA LEU A 247 -7.58 3.71 -14.75
C LEU A 247 -6.64 3.42 -15.93
N VAL A 248 -7.15 3.51 -17.16
CA VAL A 248 -6.37 3.30 -18.39
C VAL A 248 -5.28 4.37 -18.51
N ALA A 249 -5.61 5.64 -18.32
CA ALA A 249 -4.64 6.74 -18.38
C ALA A 249 -3.53 6.61 -17.32
N LEU A 250 -3.89 6.19 -16.11
CA LEU A 250 -2.94 5.92 -15.03
C LEU A 250 -1.94 4.80 -15.41
N LEU A 251 -2.45 3.68 -15.92
CA LEU A 251 -1.63 2.53 -16.33
C LEU A 251 -0.75 2.84 -17.55
N HIS A 252 -1.23 3.66 -18.49
CA HIS A 252 -0.38 4.15 -19.58
C HIS A 252 0.75 5.04 -19.07
N GLN A 253 0.45 6.02 -18.21
CA GLN A 253 1.48 6.87 -17.62
C GLN A 253 2.52 6.06 -16.85
N ALA A 254 2.10 5.04 -16.09
CA ALA A 254 3.01 4.15 -15.37
C ALA A 254 4.03 3.44 -16.29
N ARG A 255 3.64 3.13 -17.52
CA ARG A 255 4.51 2.47 -18.52
C ARG A 255 5.46 3.43 -19.23
N GLU A 256 5.17 4.72 -19.25
CA GLU A 256 5.98 5.74 -19.92
C GLU A 256 7.21 6.15 -19.09
N TYR A 257 7.16 5.96 -17.78
CA TYR A 257 8.26 6.33 -16.89
C TYR A 257 9.53 5.50 -17.11
N GLN A 258 10.68 6.16 -16.94
CA GLN A 258 12.02 5.56 -16.98
C GLN A 258 12.88 6.11 -15.82
N PRO A 259 13.31 5.28 -14.85
CA PRO A 259 13.08 3.84 -14.73
C PRO A 259 11.60 3.44 -14.60
N SER A 260 11.25 2.20 -14.93
CA SER A 260 9.85 1.73 -15.01
C SER A 260 9.10 1.80 -13.68
N VAL A 261 7.77 1.83 -13.72
CA VAL A 261 6.92 1.57 -12.55
C VAL A 261 6.62 0.07 -12.49
N TRP A 262 6.94 -0.57 -11.36
CA TRP A 262 6.57 -1.98 -11.15
C TRP A 262 5.09 -2.08 -10.79
N VAL A 263 4.28 -2.58 -11.73
CA VAL A 263 2.86 -2.84 -11.48
C VAL A 263 2.68 -4.25 -10.95
N ALA A 264 2.16 -4.39 -9.74
CA ALA A 264 2.12 -5.66 -9.02
C ALA A 264 0.89 -5.80 -8.12
N THR A 265 0.49 -7.05 -7.89
CA THR A 265 -0.53 -7.37 -6.89
C THR A 265 0.02 -7.13 -5.47
N LEU A 266 -0.87 -6.99 -4.47
CA LEU A 266 -0.44 -6.86 -3.07
C LEU A 266 0.37 -8.09 -2.60
N GLY A 267 0.00 -9.29 -3.06
CA GLY A 267 0.76 -10.52 -2.80
C GLY A 267 2.16 -10.51 -3.39
N GLN A 268 2.33 -10.03 -4.63
CA GLN A 268 3.65 -9.91 -5.26
C GLN A 268 4.54 -8.88 -4.55
N ILE A 269 3.96 -7.75 -4.13
CA ILE A 269 4.67 -6.76 -3.29
C ILE A 269 5.10 -7.41 -1.97
N THR A 270 4.22 -8.18 -1.33
CA THR A 270 4.52 -8.89 -0.09
C THR A 270 5.69 -9.87 -0.25
N GLU A 271 5.68 -10.66 -1.32
CA GLU A 271 6.74 -11.60 -1.67
C GLU A 271 8.08 -10.88 -1.84
N TRP A 272 8.10 -9.79 -2.59
CA TRP A 272 9.32 -9.01 -2.78
C TRP A 272 9.84 -8.39 -1.48
N TRP A 273 8.97 -7.87 -0.62
CA TRP A 273 9.39 -7.32 0.67
C TRP A 273 10.01 -8.38 1.59
N GLN A 274 9.42 -9.57 1.62
CA GLN A 274 9.93 -10.71 2.40
C GLN A 274 11.22 -11.28 1.81
N GLU A 275 11.37 -11.25 0.49
CA GLU A 275 12.60 -11.63 -0.20
C GLU A 275 13.72 -10.62 0.08
N ARG A 276 13.46 -9.31 -0.12
CA ARG A 276 14.42 -8.22 0.09
C ARG A 276 14.93 -8.16 1.51
N ALA A 277 14.09 -8.50 2.50
CA ALA A 277 14.49 -8.55 3.91
C ALA A 277 15.64 -9.54 4.20
N LYS A 278 15.91 -10.48 3.29
CA LYS A 278 17.00 -11.46 3.41
C LYS A 278 18.31 -10.97 2.76
N PHE A 279 18.28 -9.86 2.03
CA PHE A 279 19.44 -9.39 1.30
C PHE A 279 20.50 -8.81 2.24
N SER A 280 21.77 -8.98 1.87
CA SER A 280 22.89 -8.47 2.67
C SER A 280 24.11 -8.17 1.80
N PHE A 281 24.94 -7.24 2.28
CA PHE A 281 26.26 -6.99 1.73
C PHE A 281 27.33 -7.44 2.72
N GLU A 282 28.34 -8.15 2.22
CA GLU A 282 29.62 -8.33 2.89
C GLU A 282 30.59 -7.25 2.35
N ILE A 283 31.10 -6.38 3.23
CA ILE A 283 31.92 -5.23 2.83
C ILE A 283 33.25 -5.25 3.61
N ASN A 284 34.33 -5.63 2.93
CA ASN A 284 35.67 -5.76 3.51
C ASN A 284 36.58 -4.64 3.02
N ALA A 285 37.32 -3.99 3.92
CA ALA A 285 38.30 -2.98 3.55
C ALA A 285 39.58 -3.65 3.03
N GLU A 286 40.07 -3.23 1.85
CA GLU A 286 41.32 -3.71 1.26
C GLU A 286 42.47 -2.69 1.39
N GLY A 287 42.26 -1.62 2.16
CA GLY A 287 43.20 -0.51 2.32
C GLY A 287 43.12 0.53 1.19
N GLY A 288 43.65 1.73 1.44
CA GLY A 288 43.70 2.81 0.43
C GLY A 288 42.35 3.32 -0.04
N GLY A 289 41.31 3.29 0.81
CA GLY A 289 39.95 3.70 0.44
C GLY A 289 39.21 2.71 -0.46
N ARG A 290 39.68 1.46 -0.55
CA ARG A 290 39.04 0.40 -1.35
C ARG A 290 38.24 -0.56 -0.47
N TYR A 291 37.05 -0.90 -0.94
CA TYR A 291 36.12 -1.79 -0.27
C TYR A 291 35.65 -2.88 -1.22
N ARG A 292 35.97 -4.14 -0.91
CA ARG A 292 35.43 -5.30 -1.60
C ARG A 292 34.00 -5.53 -1.12
N VAL A 293 33.06 -5.58 -2.05
CA VAL A 293 31.64 -5.76 -1.79
C VAL A 293 31.17 -7.06 -2.42
N LYS A 294 30.56 -7.93 -1.62
CA LYS A 294 29.80 -9.09 -2.09
C LYS A 294 28.34 -8.92 -1.71
N ALA A 295 27.46 -8.90 -2.70
CA ALA A 295 26.03 -8.75 -2.56
C ALA A 295 25.36 -10.14 -2.55
N SER A 296 24.72 -10.49 -1.44
CA SER A 296 23.86 -11.67 -1.34
C SER A 296 22.41 -11.23 -1.56
N CYS A 297 21.93 -11.38 -2.79
CA CYS A 297 20.59 -10.96 -3.21
C CYS A 297 20.15 -11.76 -4.44
N SER A 298 18.88 -11.66 -4.82
CA SER A 298 18.40 -12.23 -6.08
C SER A 298 18.79 -11.38 -7.29
N GLU A 299 18.61 -11.94 -8.48
CA GLU A 299 18.86 -11.23 -9.74
C GLU A 299 17.99 -9.99 -9.93
N ARG A 300 16.79 -9.98 -9.34
CA ARG A 300 15.85 -8.87 -9.41
C ARG A 300 16.29 -7.67 -8.57
N ALA A 301 17.28 -7.84 -7.69
CA ALA A 301 17.76 -6.78 -6.81
C ALA A 301 18.55 -5.71 -7.58
N THR A 302 18.18 -4.45 -7.34
CA THR A 302 18.91 -3.29 -7.85
C THR A 302 19.86 -2.78 -6.77
N ILE A 303 21.16 -2.82 -7.05
CA ILE A 303 22.20 -2.28 -6.18
C ILE A 303 22.46 -0.85 -6.63
N LEU A 304 22.28 0.11 -5.71
CA LEU A 304 22.56 1.52 -5.97
C LEU A 304 23.74 1.99 -5.12
N PHE A 305 24.52 2.89 -5.70
CA PHE A 305 25.60 3.58 -5.00
C PHE A 305 25.64 5.05 -5.41
N LYS A 306 26.24 5.89 -4.57
CA LYS A 306 26.57 7.28 -4.91
C LYS A 306 27.90 7.71 -4.30
N ASN A 307 28.54 8.70 -4.92
CA ASN A 307 29.80 9.31 -4.46
C ASN A 307 30.93 8.29 -4.16
N CYS A 308 30.95 7.20 -4.93
CA CYS A 308 32.00 6.16 -4.95
C CYS A 308 32.34 5.84 -6.40
N GLN A 309 33.45 5.15 -6.65
CA GLN A 309 33.82 4.68 -7.99
C GLN A 309 33.94 3.14 -8.00
N PRO A 310 33.11 2.41 -8.75
CA PRO A 310 33.25 0.97 -8.91
C PRO A 310 34.35 0.60 -9.91
N ASN A 311 34.96 -0.57 -9.72
CA ASN A 311 35.89 -1.19 -10.68
C ASN A 311 35.18 -1.99 -11.79
N VAL A 312 33.85 -1.92 -11.85
CA VAL A 312 32.99 -2.59 -12.83
C VAL A 312 32.12 -1.54 -13.54
N ALA A 313 31.55 -1.92 -14.68
CA ALA A 313 30.61 -1.06 -15.39
C ALA A 313 29.38 -0.74 -14.52
N ASP A 314 29.00 0.54 -14.51
CA ASP A 314 27.78 1.03 -13.87
C ASP A 314 26.81 1.60 -14.91
N SER A 315 25.64 2.00 -14.44
CA SER A 315 24.64 2.70 -15.25
C SER A 315 24.04 3.83 -14.44
N LYS A 316 23.82 4.96 -15.09
CA LYS A 316 23.16 6.10 -14.45
C LYS A 316 21.79 5.70 -13.91
N TRP A 317 21.49 6.16 -12.69
CA TRP A 317 20.18 6.07 -12.08
C TRP A 317 19.58 7.48 -11.88
N SER A 318 18.43 7.55 -11.20
CA SER A 318 17.83 8.81 -10.79
C SER A 318 18.67 9.54 -9.72
N GLY A 319 18.68 10.87 -9.80
CA GLY A 319 19.38 11.74 -8.86
C GLY A 319 20.90 11.56 -8.90
N SER A 320 21.53 11.46 -7.73
CA SER A 320 22.97 11.27 -7.57
C SER A 320 23.41 9.81 -7.56
N TYR A 321 22.48 8.87 -7.76
CA TYR A 321 22.78 7.44 -7.70
C TYR A 321 23.17 6.90 -9.09
N SER A 322 23.98 5.84 -9.07
CA SER A 322 24.22 4.92 -10.17
C SER A 322 23.87 3.50 -9.73
N SER A 323 23.66 2.59 -10.68
CA SER A 323 23.35 1.18 -10.44
C SER A 323 24.47 0.25 -10.92
N ILE A 324 24.70 -0.83 -10.19
CA ILE A 324 25.67 -1.90 -10.53
C ILE A 324 24.93 -3.23 -10.68
N SER A 325 25.22 -3.97 -11.74
CA SER A 325 24.68 -5.33 -11.95
C SER A 325 25.56 -6.42 -11.33
N ALA A 326 26.87 -6.18 -11.20
CA ALA A 326 27.79 -7.12 -10.58
C ALA A 326 27.43 -7.38 -9.10
N ARG A 327 27.64 -8.62 -8.64
CA ARG A 327 27.41 -9.03 -7.24
C ARG A 327 28.70 -9.15 -6.44
N ASP A 328 29.85 -9.13 -7.10
CA ASP A 328 31.17 -9.09 -6.49
C ASP A 328 31.98 -8.01 -7.21
N PHE A 329 32.35 -6.95 -6.49
CA PHE A 329 33.02 -5.78 -7.05
C PHE A 329 33.81 -5.03 -5.97
N VAL A 330 34.64 -4.08 -6.38
CA VAL A 330 35.39 -3.18 -5.50
C VAL A 330 34.88 -1.75 -5.70
N LEU A 331 34.63 -1.06 -4.60
CA LEU A 331 34.35 0.38 -4.56
C LEU A 331 35.57 1.13 -4.05
N GLU A 332 36.02 2.12 -4.79
CA GLU A 332 36.85 3.20 -4.30
C GLU A 332 35.97 4.26 -3.66
N SER A 333 36.23 4.59 -2.40
CA SER A 333 35.42 5.51 -1.63
C SER A 333 36.23 6.21 -0.53
N PRO A 334 36.05 7.53 -0.33
CA PRO A 334 36.80 8.29 0.68
C PRO A 334 36.46 7.90 2.12
N SER A 335 35.30 7.27 2.33
CA SER A 335 34.88 6.72 3.62
C SER A 335 34.10 5.43 3.38
N ARG A 336 33.79 4.68 4.44
CA ARG A 336 33.03 3.44 4.30
C ARG A 336 31.64 3.77 3.75
N PRO A 337 31.19 3.14 2.64
CA PRO A 337 29.95 3.51 1.94
C PRO A 337 28.70 2.94 2.62
N VAL A 338 28.61 3.08 3.95
CA VAL A 338 27.54 2.57 4.81
C VAL A 338 27.15 3.65 5.81
N ILE A 339 26.00 3.48 6.45
CA ILE A 339 25.54 4.38 7.52
C ILE A 339 26.05 3.85 8.86
N GLY A 340 26.86 4.64 9.54
CA GLY A 340 27.21 4.41 10.94
C GLY A 340 26.09 4.91 11.85
N VAL A 341 25.75 4.16 12.88
CA VAL A 341 24.80 4.58 13.92
C VAL A 341 25.40 4.37 15.31
N SER A 342 25.02 5.22 16.26
CA SER A 342 25.47 5.08 17.64
C SER A 342 24.93 3.80 18.30
N PRO A 343 25.64 3.23 19.29
CA PRO A 343 25.23 1.96 19.91
C PRO A 343 23.90 2.03 20.66
N ASP A 344 23.49 3.21 21.11
CA ASP A 344 22.20 3.50 21.76
C ASP A 344 21.05 3.75 20.78
N SER A 345 21.30 3.73 19.47
CA SER A 345 20.26 3.89 18.44
C SER A 345 19.13 2.86 18.61
N SER A 346 17.89 3.29 18.52
CA SER A 346 16.73 2.41 18.75
C SER A 346 16.62 1.31 17.70
N VAL A 347 15.95 0.21 18.05
CA VAL A 347 15.64 -0.88 17.11
C VAL A 347 14.79 -0.37 15.95
N ALA A 348 13.85 0.54 16.22
CA ALA A 348 12.98 1.15 15.22
C ALA A 348 13.80 1.92 14.16
N ALA A 349 14.77 2.74 14.58
CA ALA A 349 15.60 3.51 13.66
C ALA A 349 16.43 2.60 12.73
N VAL A 350 17.08 1.58 13.30
CA VAL A 350 17.90 0.64 12.53
C VAL A 350 17.04 -0.19 11.59
N SER A 351 15.87 -0.63 12.06
CA SER A 351 14.91 -1.37 11.24
C SER A 351 14.42 -0.53 10.06
N PHE A 352 14.09 0.75 10.30
CA PHE A 352 13.70 1.68 9.27
C PHE A 352 14.79 1.86 8.21
N LEU A 353 16.03 2.19 8.61
CA LEU A 353 17.14 2.39 7.67
C LEU A 353 17.43 1.14 6.83
N LYS A 354 17.38 -0.05 7.45
CA LYS A 354 17.50 -1.33 6.74
C LYS A 354 16.32 -1.57 5.80
N SER A 355 15.10 -1.20 6.19
CA SER A 355 13.91 -1.36 5.34
C SER A 355 14.00 -0.49 4.08
N GLU A 356 14.63 0.68 4.16
CA GLU A 356 14.95 1.55 3.03
C GLU A 356 16.08 0.97 2.14
N GLY A 357 16.74 -0.10 2.58
CA GLY A 357 17.77 -0.83 1.85
C GLY A 357 19.20 -0.35 2.14
N PHE A 358 19.40 0.56 3.11
CA PHE A 358 20.72 1.01 3.52
C PHE A 358 21.47 -0.07 4.31
N VAL A 359 22.80 -0.07 4.18
CA VAL A 359 23.70 -0.84 5.06
C VAL A 359 23.95 -0.02 6.32
N VAL A 360 23.72 -0.64 7.48
CA VAL A 360 23.78 0.04 8.79
C VAL A 360 24.73 -0.71 9.73
N GLU A 361 25.69 0.01 10.31
CA GLU A 361 26.67 -0.53 11.25
C GLU A 361 26.61 0.23 12.57
N ARG A 362 26.61 -0.49 13.71
CA ARG A 362 26.74 0.12 15.03
C ARG A 362 28.21 0.34 15.35
N SER A 363 28.59 1.56 15.73
CA SER A 363 29.96 1.92 16.08
C SER A 363 29.98 2.98 17.18
N HIS A 364 30.97 2.94 18.07
CA HIS A 364 31.25 4.03 19.02
C HIS A 364 32.03 5.19 18.38
N ARG A 365 32.63 4.97 17.21
CA ARG A 365 33.46 5.94 16.49
C ARG A 365 32.76 6.40 15.23
N ALA A 366 32.63 7.70 15.07
CA ALA A 366 32.14 8.33 13.85
C ALA A 366 33.20 8.28 12.73
N ASP A 367 34.48 8.22 13.11
CA ASP A 367 35.60 8.20 12.16
C ASP A 367 35.48 7.02 11.19
N GLY A 368 35.54 7.34 9.90
CA GLY A 368 35.46 6.36 8.81
C GLY A 368 34.10 6.21 8.16
N TYR A 369 33.03 6.82 8.70
CA TYR A 369 31.71 6.85 8.06
C TYR A 369 31.43 8.20 7.41
N GLY A 370 30.96 8.20 6.16
CA GLY A 370 30.50 9.43 5.49
C GLY A 370 29.18 9.96 6.08
N ILE A 371 28.37 9.06 6.65
CA ILE A 371 27.16 9.39 7.43
C ILE A 371 27.24 8.64 8.76
N TYR A 372 27.23 9.38 9.86
CA TYR A 372 27.13 8.84 11.20
C TYR A 372 25.97 9.49 11.95
N LEU A 373 25.00 8.69 12.41
CA LEU A 373 23.78 9.15 13.08
C LEU A 373 23.84 8.78 14.57
N ASN A 374 23.88 9.80 15.43
CA ASN A 374 24.06 9.63 16.89
C ASN A 374 22.83 9.98 17.75
N ASN A 375 21.76 10.49 17.13
CA ASN A 375 20.56 10.97 17.83
C ASN A 375 19.34 10.12 17.48
N LEU A 376 19.46 8.78 17.52
CA LEU A 376 18.41 7.85 17.13
C LEU A 376 17.80 7.06 18.30
N ALA A 377 18.17 7.37 19.55
CA ALA A 377 17.68 6.66 20.73
C ALA A 377 16.15 6.82 20.92
N GLN A 378 15.60 7.99 20.59
CA GLN A 378 14.17 8.31 20.70
C GLN A 378 13.47 8.40 19.34
N PHE A 379 14.03 7.73 18.32
CA PHE A 379 13.52 7.81 16.94
C PHE A 379 12.06 7.38 16.84
N THR A 380 11.26 8.21 16.17
CA THR A 380 9.84 8.01 15.92
C THR A 380 9.53 7.96 14.43
N GLU A 381 8.34 7.44 14.08
CA GLU A 381 7.89 7.36 12.67
C GLU A 381 7.86 8.74 11.97
N ALA A 382 7.66 9.83 12.72
CA ALA A 382 7.65 11.19 12.18
C ALA A 382 9.01 11.63 11.62
N GLU A 383 10.10 10.99 12.05
CA GLU A 383 11.47 11.29 11.64
C GLU A 383 11.91 10.48 10.40
N GLU A 384 11.15 9.47 9.99
CA GLU A 384 11.51 8.58 8.87
C GLU A 384 11.71 9.35 7.56
N ARG A 385 10.73 10.17 7.17
CA ARG A 385 10.81 10.94 5.92
C ARG A 385 11.93 12.00 5.97
N PRO A 386 12.02 12.88 6.99
CA PRO A 386 13.13 13.83 7.08
C PRO A 386 14.50 13.16 7.04
N LEU A 387 14.65 12.01 7.71
CA LEU A 387 15.91 11.26 7.72
C LEU A 387 16.23 10.67 6.35
N SER A 388 15.27 10.02 5.69
CA SER A 388 15.46 9.46 4.33
C SER A 388 15.86 10.55 3.34
N GLU A 389 15.17 11.69 3.35
CA GLU A 389 15.51 12.83 2.48
C GLU A 389 16.88 13.44 2.78
N ALA A 390 17.27 13.54 4.06
CA ALA A 390 18.59 14.03 4.45
C ALA A 390 19.71 13.10 3.97
N ILE A 391 19.51 11.78 4.09
CA ILE A 391 20.45 10.78 3.59
C ILE A 391 20.57 10.85 2.07
N ASP A 392 19.46 10.94 1.34
CA ASP A 392 19.46 11.00 -0.12
C ASP A 392 20.10 12.29 -0.64
N LYS A 393 19.93 13.44 0.05
CA LYS A 393 20.57 14.73 -0.30
C LYS A 393 22.05 14.81 0.09
N SER A 394 22.54 13.94 0.98
CA SER A 394 23.93 13.94 1.43
C SER A 394 24.92 13.69 0.29
N ALA A 395 26.06 14.39 0.31
CA ALA A 395 27.20 14.14 -0.59
C ALA A 395 28.10 12.97 -0.13
N ALA A 396 27.72 12.29 0.96
CA ALA A 396 28.46 11.14 1.45
C ALA A 396 28.39 9.93 0.49
N PRO A 397 29.43 9.09 0.47
CA PRO A 397 29.38 7.80 -0.20
C PRO A 397 28.37 6.87 0.45
N LEU A 398 27.56 6.19 -0.36
CA LEU A 398 26.59 5.21 0.13
C LEU A 398 26.41 4.06 -0.85
N LEU A 399 26.15 2.89 -0.30
CA LEU A 399 25.68 1.69 -0.97
C LEU A 399 24.34 1.25 -0.37
N ARG A 400 23.38 0.87 -1.22
CA ARG A 400 22.07 0.36 -0.79
C ARG A 400 21.48 -0.64 -1.78
N TYR A 401 20.54 -1.45 -1.31
CA TYR A 401 19.54 -2.06 -2.18
C TYR A 401 18.42 -1.06 -2.45
N TRP A 402 17.96 -0.98 -3.70
CA TRP A 402 16.76 -0.20 -4.01
C TRP A 402 15.49 -0.91 -3.54
N ARG A 403 14.42 -0.13 -3.38
CA ARG A 403 13.15 -0.60 -2.84
C ARG A 403 12.46 -1.59 -3.79
N TRP A 404 12.51 -1.35 -5.10
CA TRP A 404 11.70 -2.09 -6.07
C TRP A 404 12.55 -3.05 -6.92
N PRO A 405 11.97 -4.17 -7.38
CA PRO A 405 12.69 -5.15 -8.19
C PRO A 405 12.91 -4.64 -9.61
N ASP A 406 13.74 -5.36 -10.37
CA ASP A 406 13.84 -5.23 -11.84
C ASP A 406 14.12 -3.80 -12.32
N ARG A 407 14.90 -3.05 -11.53
CA ARG A 407 15.25 -1.66 -11.81
C ARG A 407 14.04 -0.73 -11.93
N ALA A 408 12.93 -1.05 -11.27
CA ALA A 408 11.78 -0.16 -11.18
C ALA A 408 12.08 1.04 -10.27
N GLY A 409 11.67 2.24 -10.68
CA GLY A 409 11.83 3.48 -9.90
C GLY A 409 10.84 3.57 -8.76
N SER A 410 9.60 3.10 -8.98
CA SER A 410 8.50 3.09 -8.01
C SER A 410 7.59 1.88 -8.26
N ALA A 411 6.47 1.78 -7.55
CA ALA A 411 5.48 0.74 -7.81
C ALA A 411 4.04 1.25 -7.77
N LEU A 412 3.18 0.47 -8.40
CA LEU A 412 1.75 0.69 -8.51
C LEU A 412 1.01 -0.62 -8.21
N SER A 413 -0.02 -0.56 -7.38
CA SER A 413 -0.93 -1.68 -7.15
C SER A 413 -2.37 -1.23 -7.38
N ILE A 414 -3.10 -2.01 -8.17
CA ILE A 414 -4.48 -1.73 -8.52
C ILE A 414 -5.38 -2.62 -7.66
N THR A 415 -6.19 -2.01 -6.80
CA THR A 415 -6.99 -2.75 -5.82
C THR A 415 -8.44 -2.29 -5.80
N GLY A 416 -9.32 -3.10 -5.22
CA GLY A 416 -10.72 -2.76 -5.03
C GLY A 416 -11.37 -3.58 -3.92
N ASP A 417 -12.41 -3.04 -3.29
CA ASP A 417 -13.10 -3.69 -2.17
C ASP A 417 -14.48 -4.18 -2.62
N ILE A 418 -14.85 -5.39 -2.17
CA ILE A 418 -16.09 -6.07 -2.51
C ILE A 418 -16.86 -6.38 -1.23
N ASP A 419 -17.85 -5.54 -0.96
CA ASP A 419 -18.74 -5.68 0.18
C ASP A 419 -20.03 -6.39 -0.17
N SER A 420 -20.48 -6.27 -1.42
CA SER A 420 -21.79 -6.73 -1.88
C SER A 420 -21.73 -6.95 -3.38
N ILE A 421 -22.47 -7.94 -3.88
CA ILE A 421 -22.58 -8.23 -5.32
C ILE A 421 -24.01 -7.95 -5.80
N THR A 422 -24.99 -8.17 -4.94
CA THR A 422 -26.41 -7.91 -5.19
C THR A 422 -26.98 -6.88 -4.23
N LEU A 423 -28.15 -6.34 -4.57
CA LEU A 423 -28.91 -5.49 -3.66
C LEU A 423 -29.29 -6.23 -2.37
N ILE A 424 -29.58 -7.53 -2.46
CA ILE A 424 -29.90 -8.36 -1.31
C ILE A 424 -28.69 -8.45 -0.37
N ASP A 425 -27.48 -8.61 -0.90
CA ASP A 425 -26.26 -8.60 -0.08
C ASP A 425 -26.11 -7.29 0.69
N PHE A 426 -26.35 -6.17 0.01
CA PHE A 426 -26.27 -4.85 0.62
C PHE A 426 -27.27 -4.69 1.79
N VAL A 427 -28.50 -5.19 1.63
CA VAL A 427 -29.51 -5.18 2.69
C VAL A 427 -29.14 -6.13 3.82
N LEU A 428 -28.73 -7.36 3.50
CA LEU A 428 -28.31 -8.36 4.49
C LEU A 428 -27.14 -7.85 5.32
N ARG A 429 -26.21 -7.10 4.73
CA ARG A 429 -25.10 -6.44 5.43
C ARG A 429 -25.57 -5.52 6.56
N ILE A 430 -26.65 -4.77 6.35
CA ILE A 430 -27.24 -3.91 7.39
C ILE A 430 -27.77 -4.76 8.54
N PHE A 431 -28.46 -5.85 8.22
CA PHE A 431 -29.00 -6.78 9.21
C PHE A 431 -27.89 -7.52 9.99
N GLU A 432 -26.83 -7.96 9.30
CA GLU A 432 -25.66 -8.59 9.92
C GLU A 432 -24.98 -7.67 10.92
N ASN A 433 -24.82 -6.39 10.55
CA ASN A 433 -24.26 -5.37 11.45
C ASN A 433 -25.17 -5.12 12.66
N PHE A 434 -26.49 -5.11 12.47
CA PHE A 434 -27.45 -5.00 13.57
C PHE A 434 -27.37 -6.19 14.53
N VAL A 435 -27.36 -7.42 14.01
CA VAL A 435 -27.24 -8.64 14.82
C VAL A 435 -25.90 -8.71 15.55
N GLN A 436 -24.80 -8.29 14.90
CA GLN A 436 -23.49 -8.22 15.55
C GLN A 436 -23.51 -7.21 16.71
N ASN A 437 -24.09 -6.03 16.51
CA ASN A 437 -24.17 -5.02 17.56
C ASN A 437 -25.08 -5.43 18.74
N MET A 438 -26.06 -6.31 18.55
CA MET A 438 -26.88 -6.84 19.66
C MET A 438 -26.19 -7.96 20.45
N ARG A 439 -25.15 -8.58 19.89
CA ARG A 439 -24.36 -9.62 20.57
C ARG A 439 -23.21 -9.05 21.40
N ASN A 440 -22.92 -7.77 21.19
CA ASN A 440 -21.96 -6.96 21.91
C ASN A 440 -22.69 -6.11 22.95
#